data_AF-G8JTM6-F1
#
_entry.id   AF-G8JTM6-F1
#
_cell.length_a   1.000
_cell.length_b   1.000
_cell.length_c   1.000
_cell.angle_alpha   90.00
_cell.angle_beta   90.00
_cell.angle_gamma   90.00
#
_symmetry.space_group_name_H-M   'P 1'
#
loop_
_entity.id
_entity.type
_entity.pdbx_description
1 polymer ?
#
loop_
_entity_poly.entity_id
_entity_poly.type
_entity_poly.pdbx_seq_one_letter_code
_entity_poly.pdbx_strand_id
1 'polypeptide(L)'
;MLSYEKYMNLLHYPDQWSQPVPREISRKVICNALSPCISVQSTDALNQHLEEVFKIGSLYKLLRYFGDYIQDRDQLDDKISAKLQPNNRRQRQNSLFQRNSSRYIRFQTPLTDIISVGDNHQVEFNDLEESLSEFLKDIEEHTVNDSPCELLKHSIFHKFITMLSSTTLSPYHSFNHPILALLALDITQGEEYELARELLMEFKNLPNTLSKFPAFINTNDVLPVFILCFDQSSPQQWETVQSLMKVIKKQLFVESVPLPIFTNFRDRSIVLHPPITNSLQEQLYDSSHPVSLKLCPRLVKLIYDTINSMVEDLMIPFMNRKISFWDETILQPRKSIFHSNKLLKRFISKSSGSPTASMPTSPDGHFLASSNEFLLRKLADWCFMLSDYKTAYSIYEILIRDFENYPLYMSSCQEFSALSLLMGAHSIVTAKMIKNDIDPLIMKYLDYAVNNIISLDQIRCMIYMTELFLSLSDTWTSAPFAIKYLEVILQKENLKLGPVCRNLIWERISFAYRLRIDPRIHADDDSTSDCDHDLEEELYLNPHKLHCGKIQNQGFTRYRKEAVFQLLAAKKWLQCGQTRQGAWSLKRCNRVYRDLPFANAEGTLLSRLADAVVDSENSQRAN
;
A
#
# COMPACT_ATOMS: atom_id res chain seq x y z
N MET A 1 -2.40 1.41 20.74
CA MET A 1 -1.41 1.49 19.65
C MET A 1 -2.18 1.95 18.43
N LEU A 2 -1.69 2.94 17.69
CA LEU A 2 -2.37 3.42 16.49
C LEU A 2 -2.48 2.29 15.47
N SER A 3 -3.72 1.94 15.09
CA SER A 3 -3.96 0.92 14.07
C SER A 3 -3.77 1.47 12.66
N TYR A 4 -3.73 0.57 11.68
CA TYR A 4 -3.49 0.96 10.28
C TYR A 4 -4.62 1.82 9.72
N GLU A 5 -5.89 1.43 9.94
CA GLU A 5 -7.03 2.21 9.46
C GLU A 5 -7.10 3.59 10.11
N LYS A 6 -6.92 3.67 11.45
CA LYS A 6 -6.90 4.95 12.17
C LYS A 6 -5.78 5.87 11.68
N TYR A 7 -4.64 5.31 11.27
CA TYR A 7 -3.56 6.09 10.68
C TYR A 7 -3.91 6.64 9.28
N MET A 8 -4.56 5.84 8.44
CA MET A 8 -4.96 6.28 7.10
C MET A 8 -6.14 7.27 7.13
N ASN A 9 -6.94 7.24 8.20
CA ASN A 9 -8.07 8.13 8.45
C ASN A 9 -7.80 9.16 9.57
N LEU A 10 -6.53 9.49 9.81
CA LEU A 10 -6.06 10.21 11.01
C LEU A 10 -6.72 11.58 11.23
N LEU A 11 -7.20 12.23 10.17
CA LEU A 11 -7.90 13.52 10.25
C LEU A 11 -9.12 13.44 11.18
N HIS A 12 -9.80 12.30 11.24
CA HIS A 12 -10.97 12.07 12.08
C HIS A 12 -10.63 11.74 13.55
N TYR A 13 -9.33 11.68 13.90
CA TYR A 13 -8.84 11.28 15.23
C TYR A 13 -7.86 12.30 15.83
N PRO A 14 -8.35 13.50 16.19
CA PRO A 14 -7.50 14.58 16.71
C PRO A 14 -6.76 14.22 18.00
N ASP A 15 -7.33 13.33 18.82
CA ASP A 15 -6.73 12.80 20.03
C ASP A 15 -5.47 11.94 19.76
N GLN A 16 -5.31 11.44 18.53
CA GLN A 16 -4.19 10.59 18.12
C GLN A 16 -3.05 11.37 17.43
N TRP A 17 -3.23 12.65 17.09
CA TRP A 17 -2.26 13.42 16.29
C TRP A 17 -0.87 13.59 16.94
N SER A 18 -0.79 13.47 18.26
CA SER A 18 0.47 13.57 19.01
C SER A 18 1.27 12.26 19.09
N GLN A 19 0.74 11.15 18.55
CA GLN A 19 1.42 9.86 18.62
C GLN A 19 2.65 9.81 17.69
N PRO A 20 3.67 9.01 18.03
CA PRO A 20 4.82 8.82 17.15
C PRO A 20 4.42 8.09 15.88
N VAL A 21 5.13 8.38 14.78
CA VAL A 21 4.98 7.66 13.51
C VAL A 21 5.34 6.18 13.71
N PRO A 22 4.43 5.23 13.43
CA PRO A 22 4.75 3.82 13.59
C PRO A 22 5.85 3.39 12.62
N ARG A 23 6.89 2.69 13.11
CA ARG A 23 8.07 2.33 12.31
C ARG A 23 7.75 1.47 11.07
N GLU A 24 6.72 0.62 11.16
CA GLU A 24 6.36 -0.31 10.09
C GLU A 24 5.30 0.25 9.14
N ILE A 25 4.83 1.48 9.35
CA ILE A 25 3.64 1.99 8.66
C ILE A 25 3.82 2.07 7.15
N SER A 26 4.99 2.47 6.68
CA SER A 26 5.30 2.48 5.24
C SER A 26 5.24 1.09 4.61
N ARG A 27 5.70 0.06 5.33
CA ARG A 27 5.60 -1.34 4.88
C ARG A 27 4.15 -1.79 4.83
N LYS A 28 3.33 -1.40 5.82
CA LYS A 28 1.89 -1.69 5.85
C LYS A 28 1.17 -1.09 4.64
N VAL A 29 1.46 0.17 4.30
CA VAL A 29 0.89 0.84 3.11
C VAL A 29 1.24 0.09 1.82
N ILE A 30 2.51 -0.28 1.65
CA ILE A 30 2.97 -1.02 0.47
C ILE A 30 2.37 -2.44 0.42
N CYS A 31 2.31 -3.13 1.56
CA CYS A 31 1.66 -4.43 1.65
C CYS A 31 0.18 -4.35 1.26
N ASN A 32 -0.53 -3.32 1.71
CA ASN A 32 -1.94 -3.12 1.37
C ASN A 32 -2.15 -2.96 -0.13
N ALA A 33 -1.31 -2.13 -0.77
CA ALA A 33 -1.39 -1.87 -2.21
C ALA A 33 -1.01 -3.09 -3.09
N LEU A 34 -0.27 -4.07 -2.53
CA LEU A 34 0.20 -5.26 -3.24
C LEU A 34 -0.36 -6.58 -2.68
N SER A 35 -1.36 -6.50 -1.80
CA SER A 35 -2.06 -7.67 -1.23
C SER A 35 -2.96 -8.40 -2.25
N PRO A 36 -3.43 -9.62 -1.94
CA PRO A 36 -4.46 -10.30 -2.70
C PRO A 36 -5.73 -9.47 -2.90
N CYS A 37 -6.32 -9.56 -4.10
CA CYS A 37 -7.60 -8.93 -4.43
C CYS A 37 -8.75 -9.95 -4.47
N ILE A 38 -9.94 -9.51 -4.03
CA ILE A 38 -11.19 -10.25 -4.05
C ILE A 38 -12.21 -9.47 -4.86
N SER A 39 -12.64 -9.99 -6.01
CA SER A 39 -13.71 -9.36 -6.80
C SER A 39 -15.06 -9.75 -6.21
N VAL A 40 -15.99 -8.79 -6.08
CA VAL A 40 -17.30 -9.04 -5.47
C VAL A 40 -18.41 -8.74 -6.48
N GLN A 41 -19.15 -9.78 -6.86
CA GLN A 41 -20.34 -9.70 -7.71
C GLN A 41 -21.60 -9.85 -6.86
N SER A 42 -22.57 -8.98 -7.12
CA SER A 42 -23.87 -8.95 -6.44
C SER A 42 -24.97 -8.92 -7.49
N THR A 43 -26.06 -9.62 -7.22
CA THR A 43 -27.27 -9.57 -8.05
C THR A 43 -27.96 -8.21 -7.93
N ASP A 44 -28.79 -7.87 -8.91
CA ASP A 44 -29.55 -6.62 -8.87
C ASP A 44 -30.53 -6.58 -7.68
N ALA A 45 -31.14 -7.72 -7.34
CA ALA A 45 -32.03 -7.82 -6.18
C ALA A 45 -31.27 -7.57 -4.87
N LEU A 46 -30.07 -8.15 -4.70
CA LEU A 46 -29.22 -7.87 -3.54
C LEU A 46 -28.80 -6.40 -3.49
N ASN A 47 -28.40 -5.81 -4.63
CA ASN A 47 -28.02 -4.40 -4.70
C ASN A 47 -29.17 -3.47 -4.28
N GLN A 48 -30.39 -3.74 -4.76
CA GLN A 48 -31.58 -3.00 -4.38
C GLN A 48 -31.87 -3.13 -2.88
N HIS A 49 -31.81 -4.34 -2.33
CA HIS A 49 -32.08 -4.57 -0.91
C HIS A 49 -31.02 -3.91 -0.01
N LEU A 50 -29.74 -3.91 -0.41
CA LEU A 50 -28.67 -3.18 0.29
C LEU A 50 -28.88 -1.66 0.23
N GLU A 51 -29.36 -1.12 -0.89
CA GLU A 51 -29.69 0.31 -1.02
C GLU A 51 -30.88 0.70 -0.14
N GLU A 52 -31.89 -0.16 -0.05
CA GLU A 52 -33.06 0.04 0.80
C GLU A 52 -32.67 0.05 2.29
N VAL A 53 -31.88 -0.92 2.74
CA VAL A 53 -31.55 -1.14 4.16
C VAL A 53 -30.37 -0.27 4.63
N PHE A 54 -29.30 -0.19 3.84
CA PHE A 54 -28.02 0.43 4.25
C PHE A 54 -27.64 1.68 3.46
N LYS A 55 -28.40 2.03 2.40
CA LYS A 55 -28.03 3.12 1.46
C LYS A 55 -26.68 2.86 0.78
N ILE A 56 -26.44 1.58 0.45
CA ILE A 56 -25.24 1.12 -0.24
C ILE A 56 -25.65 0.32 -1.48
N GLY A 57 -25.22 0.79 -2.65
CA GLY A 57 -25.64 0.20 -3.92
C GLY A 57 -25.01 -1.15 -4.30
N SER A 58 -24.08 -1.72 -3.51
CA SER A 58 -23.58 -3.08 -3.76
C SER A 58 -22.83 -3.71 -2.58
N LEU A 59 -22.72 -5.05 -2.57
CA LEU A 59 -21.96 -5.75 -1.53
C LEU A 59 -20.46 -5.41 -1.60
N TYR A 60 -19.93 -5.17 -2.80
CA TYR A 60 -18.56 -4.67 -2.99
C TYR A 60 -18.32 -3.41 -2.14
N LYS A 61 -19.19 -2.40 -2.28
CA LYS A 61 -19.06 -1.12 -1.57
C LYS A 61 -19.13 -1.30 -0.06
N LEU A 62 -19.95 -2.24 0.42
CA LEU A 62 -20.00 -2.58 1.84
C LEU A 62 -18.71 -3.24 2.32
N LEU A 63 -18.23 -4.28 1.63
CA LEU A 63 -17.08 -5.06 2.07
C LEU A 63 -15.77 -4.25 2.08
N ARG A 64 -15.67 -3.17 1.29
CA ARG A 64 -14.53 -2.23 1.35
C ARG A 64 -14.27 -1.67 2.75
N TYR A 65 -15.30 -1.49 3.59
CA TYR A 65 -15.15 -1.04 4.99
C TYR A 65 -14.42 -2.04 5.89
N PHE A 66 -14.29 -3.28 5.42
CA PHE A 66 -13.72 -4.41 6.18
C PHE A 66 -12.48 -4.99 5.51
N GLY A 67 -11.95 -4.29 4.49
CA GLY A 67 -10.72 -4.66 3.79
C GLY A 67 -9.47 -4.38 4.60
N ASP A 68 -8.34 -4.34 3.89
CA ASP A 68 -7.02 -4.02 4.42
C ASP A 68 -6.53 -5.05 5.44
N TYR A 69 -6.02 -4.61 6.60
CA TYR A 69 -5.50 -5.50 7.63
C TYR A 69 -6.63 -6.08 8.50
N ILE A 70 -7.21 -7.19 8.05
CA ILE A 70 -8.43 -7.79 8.62
C ILE A 70 -8.33 -8.24 10.09
N GLN A 71 -7.12 -8.38 10.63
CA GLN A 71 -6.91 -8.79 12.02
C GLN A 71 -7.04 -7.63 13.02
N ASP A 72 -6.82 -6.37 12.61
CA ASP A 72 -6.95 -5.23 13.52
C ASP A 72 -8.42 -4.98 13.89
N ARG A 73 -9.37 -5.41 13.03
CA ARG A 73 -10.83 -5.24 13.22
C ARG A 73 -11.20 -3.79 13.56
N ASP A 74 -10.61 -2.86 12.84
CA ASP A 74 -10.52 -1.45 13.19
C ASP A 74 -11.86 -0.73 13.36
N GLN A 75 -12.92 -1.22 12.72
CA GLN A 75 -14.28 -0.72 12.89
C GLN A 75 -14.88 -1.00 14.28
N LEU A 76 -14.26 -1.84 15.11
CA LEU A 76 -14.67 -2.10 16.49
C LEU A 76 -13.73 -1.40 17.47
N ASP A 77 -14.28 -0.53 18.32
CA ASP A 77 -13.49 0.07 19.42
C ASP A 77 -12.93 -1.02 20.36
N ASP A 78 -11.72 -0.79 20.91
CA ASP A 78 -11.00 -1.70 21.80
C ASP A 78 -11.87 -2.15 22.99
N LYS A 79 -12.71 -1.23 23.52
CA LYS A 79 -13.63 -1.50 24.62
C LYS A 79 -14.78 -2.42 24.23
N ILE A 80 -15.26 -2.31 22.99
CA ILE A 80 -16.35 -3.14 22.45
C ILE A 80 -15.80 -4.52 22.06
N SER A 81 -14.64 -4.53 21.40
CA SER A 81 -13.90 -5.75 21.04
C SER A 81 -13.60 -6.60 22.28
N ALA A 82 -13.13 -5.99 23.38
CA ALA A 82 -12.86 -6.69 24.63
C ALA A 82 -14.11 -7.30 25.30
N LYS A 83 -15.28 -6.68 25.15
CA LYS A 83 -16.55 -7.19 25.70
C LYS A 83 -17.14 -8.32 24.87
N LEU A 84 -16.92 -8.32 23.56
CA LEU A 84 -17.46 -9.30 22.63
C LEU A 84 -16.55 -10.54 22.47
N GLN A 85 -15.39 -10.58 23.14
CA GLN A 85 -14.51 -11.74 23.18
C GLN A 85 -14.62 -12.50 24.52
N PRO A 86 -15.14 -13.74 24.54
CA PRO A 86 -14.96 -14.61 25.68
C PRO A 86 -13.53 -15.18 25.65
N ASN A 87 -12.68 -14.75 26.59
CA ASN A 87 -11.45 -15.45 27.03
C ASN A 87 -10.50 -16.03 25.96
N ASN A 88 -10.32 -15.39 24.80
CA ASN A 88 -9.18 -15.72 23.95
C ASN A 88 -7.95 -14.92 24.38
N ARG A 89 -6.97 -15.66 24.92
CA ARG A 89 -5.63 -15.21 25.25
C ARG A 89 -5.15 -14.22 24.18
N ARG A 90 -4.67 -13.05 24.60
CA ARG A 90 -3.73 -12.24 23.82
C ARG A 90 -2.64 -13.19 23.31
N GLN A 91 -2.78 -13.70 22.08
CA GLN A 91 -1.68 -14.34 21.40
C GLN A 91 -0.66 -13.22 21.19
N ARG A 92 0.30 -13.10 22.09
CA ARG A 92 1.57 -12.47 21.78
C ARG A 92 2.17 -13.31 20.65
N GLN A 93 1.96 -12.88 19.41
CA GLN A 93 2.43 -13.57 18.22
C GLN A 93 3.93 -13.34 18.04
N ASN A 94 4.72 -14.05 18.85
CA ASN A 94 6.17 -14.17 18.69
C ASN A 94 6.57 -15.40 17.86
N SER A 95 5.62 -16.08 17.20
CA SER A 95 5.96 -17.22 16.35
C SER A 95 6.38 -16.72 14.96
N LEU A 96 7.60 -17.07 14.56
CA LEU A 96 8.18 -16.82 13.23
C LEU A 96 7.31 -17.38 12.08
N PHE A 97 6.42 -18.35 12.38
CA PHE A 97 5.57 -19.01 11.39
C PHE A 97 4.25 -18.27 11.09
N GLN A 98 3.71 -17.49 12.02
CA GLN A 98 2.48 -16.70 11.80
C GLN A 98 2.73 -15.41 11.01
N ARG A 99 3.99 -15.02 10.77
CA ARG A 99 4.36 -13.86 9.96
C ARG A 99 4.28 -14.12 8.44
N ASN A 100 3.94 -15.34 8.02
CA ASN A 100 4.15 -15.85 6.67
C ASN A 100 2.87 -15.93 5.80
N SER A 101 1.79 -15.22 6.13
CA SER A 101 0.62 -15.15 5.25
C SER A 101 0.09 -13.72 5.20
N SER A 102 -0.27 -13.24 4.01
CA SER A 102 -0.86 -11.91 3.87
C SER A 102 -2.18 -11.86 4.61
N ARG A 103 -2.21 -10.99 5.62
CA ARG A 103 -3.40 -10.57 6.36
C ARG A 103 -4.01 -9.29 5.78
N TYR A 104 -3.44 -8.82 4.67
CA TYR A 104 -3.99 -7.71 3.90
C TYR A 104 -4.87 -8.29 2.79
N ILE A 105 -6.03 -7.69 2.55
CA ILE A 105 -6.86 -7.99 1.37
C ILE A 105 -7.40 -6.69 0.78
N ARG A 106 -7.60 -6.68 -0.53
CA ARG A 106 -8.35 -5.62 -1.21
C ARG A 106 -9.63 -6.20 -1.80
N PHE A 107 -10.74 -5.50 -1.62
CA PHE A 107 -11.95 -5.78 -2.39
C PHE A 107 -11.93 -4.94 -3.67
N GLN A 108 -12.43 -5.50 -4.75
CA GLN A 108 -12.58 -4.82 -6.03
C GLN A 108 -13.95 -5.12 -6.66
N THR A 109 -14.31 -4.31 -7.66
CA THR A 109 -15.52 -4.50 -8.46
C THR A 109 -15.55 -5.88 -9.15
N PRO A 110 -16.71 -6.32 -9.67
CA PRO A 110 -16.80 -7.52 -10.49
C PRO A 110 -15.75 -7.55 -11.61
N LEU A 111 -15.24 -8.74 -11.94
CA LEU A 111 -14.21 -8.90 -12.98
C LEU A 111 -14.68 -8.36 -14.35
N THR A 112 -15.98 -8.46 -14.65
CA THR A 112 -16.62 -7.86 -15.83
C THR A 112 -16.42 -6.35 -15.91
N ASP A 113 -16.54 -5.66 -14.77
CA ASP A 113 -16.48 -4.21 -14.68
C ASP A 113 -15.03 -3.76 -14.79
N ILE A 114 -14.12 -4.47 -14.13
CA ILE A 114 -12.67 -4.19 -14.21
C ILE A 114 -12.19 -4.32 -15.66
N ILE A 115 -12.62 -5.35 -16.37
CA ILE A 115 -12.21 -5.55 -17.78
C ILE A 115 -12.86 -4.51 -18.70
N SER A 116 -14.15 -4.18 -18.50
CA SER A 116 -14.85 -3.23 -19.37
C SER A 116 -14.36 -1.78 -19.20
N VAL A 117 -13.94 -1.39 -18.00
CA VAL A 117 -13.38 -0.05 -17.71
C VAL A 117 -11.94 0.10 -18.22
N GLY A 118 -11.20 -1.01 -18.36
CA GLY A 118 -9.74 -1.07 -18.53
C GLY A 118 -9.11 -0.27 -19.66
N ASP A 119 -9.89 0.21 -20.64
CA ASP A 119 -9.41 1.02 -21.76
C ASP A 119 -9.69 2.54 -21.63
N ASN A 120 -10.60 2.99 -20.74
CA ASN A 120 -11.23 4.33 -20.90
C ASN A 120 -10.84 5.39 -19.87
N HIS A 121 -10.20 5.07 -18.75
CA HIS A 121 -9.87 6.06 -17.70
C HIS A 121 -8.42 5.88 -17.24
N GLN A 122 -7.47 6.43 -17.99
CA GLN A 122 -6.12 6.64 -17.46
C GLN A 122 -6.19 7.87 -16.55
N VAL A 123 -5.94 7.66 -15.25
CA VAL A 123 -5.79 8.76 -14.29
C VAL A 123 -4.68 9.70 -14.76
N GLU A 124 -5.01 10.98 -14.92
CA GLU A 124 -4.04 11.99 -15.30
C GLU A 124 -3.38 12.64 -14.07
N PHE A 125 -2.23 13.28 -14.29
CA PHE A 125 -1.55 14.05 -13.23
C PHE A 125 -2.39 15.20 -12.68
N ASN A 126 -3.32 15.74 -13.48
CA ASN A 126 -4.22 16.81 -13.07
C ASN A 126 -5.24 16.32 -12.04
N ASP A 127 -5.83 15.14 -12.25
CA ASP A 127 -6.80 14.55 -11.31
C ASP A 127 -6.14 14.30 -9.94
N LEU A 128 -4.89 13.82 -9.97
CA LEU A 128 -4.08 13.60 -8.77
C LEU A 128 -3.83 14.90 -8.00
N GLU A 129 -3.49 15.96 -8.72
CA GLU A 129 -3.23 17.28 -8.15
C GLU A 129 -4.49 17.91 -7.54
N GLU A 130 -5.63 17.81 -8.23
CA GLU A 130 -6.92 18.31 -7.76
C GLU A 130 -7.39 17.58 -6.50
N SER A 131 -7.36 16.26 -6.51
CA SER A 131 -7.80 15.45 -5.36
C SER A 131 -6.92 15.64 -4.14
N LEU A 132 -5.60 15.77 -4.32
CA LEU A 132 -4.70 16.10 -3.22
C LEU A 132 -4.96 17.50 -2.67
N SER A 133 -5.26 18.47 -3.53
CA SER A 133 -5.58 19.85 -3.12
C SER A 133 -6.88 19.91 -2.30
N GLU A 134 -7.91 19.16 -2.70
CA GLU A 134 -9.15 19.01 -1.96
C GLU A 134 -8.91 18.40 -0.58
N PHE A 135 -8.12 17.32 -0.52
CA PHE A 135 -7.76 16.69 0.75
C PHE A 135 -6.98 17.63 1.69
N LEU A 136 -6.06 18.45 1.17
CA LEU A 136 -5.35 19.43 1.98
C LEU A 136 -6.26 20.56 2.48
N LYS A 137 -7.29 20.93 1.72
CA LYS A 137 -8.29 21.91 2.16
C LYS A 137 -9.08 21.41 3.36
N ASP A 138 -9.52 20.15 3.34
CA ASP A 138 -10.19 19.52 4.48
C ASP A 138 -9.31 19.52 5.75
N ILE A 139 -8.00 19.29 5.58
CA ILE A 139 -7.03 19.40 6.68
C ILE A 139 -6.91 20.84 7.18
N GLU A 140 -6.92 21.84 6.31
CA GLU A 140 -6.85 23.24 6.69
C GLU A 140 -8.08 23.66 7.53
N GLU A 141 -9.27 23.16 7.19
CA GLU A 141 -10.52 23.40 7.91
C GLU A 141 -10.55 22.77 9.32
N HIS A 142 -9.88 21.62 9.49
CA HIS A 142 -9.89 20.87 10.76
C HIS A 142 -8.67 21.11 11.67
N THR A 143 -7.70 21.92 11.25
CA THR A 143 -6.45 22.10 12.00
C THR A 143 -6.11 23.57 12.24
N VAL A 144 -5.23 23.82 13.21
CA VAL A 144 -4.62 25.13 13.49
C VAL A 144 -3.10 25.05 13.36
N ASN A 145 -2.40 26.19 13.36
CA ASN A 145 -0.95 26.24 13.21
C ASN A 145 -0.22 25.49 14.34
N ASP A 146 -0.84 25.42 15.51
CA ASP A 146 -0.33 24.70 16.66
C ASP A 146 -0.74 23.23 16.76
N SER A 147 -1.60 22.74 15.87
CA SER A 147 -1.96 21.32 15.81
C SER A 147 -0.71 20.44 15.69
N PRO A 148 -0.63 19.31 16.43
CA PRO A 148 0.43 18.33 16.25
C PRO A 148 0.46 17.82 14.81
N CYS A 149 1.50 18.18 14.05
CA CYS A 149 1.54 17.96 12.60
C CYS A 149 2.48 16.82 12.16
N GLU A 150 3.31 16.30 13.07
CA GLU A 150 4.31 15.27 12.74
C GLU A 150 3.66 14.04 12.11
N LEU A 151 2.68 13.45 12.80
CA LEU A 151 2.00 12.25 12.34
C LEU A 151 1.08 12.55 11.15
N LEU A 152 0.40 13.70 11.17
CA LEU A 152 -0.47 14.14 10.07
C LEU A 152 0.31 14.26 8.75
N LYS A 153 1.48 14.92 8.75
CA LYS A 153 2.33 15.03 7.55
C LYS A 153 2.71 13.69 6.95
N HIS A 154 2.95 12.69 7.79
CA HIS A 154 3.22 11.33 7.34
C HIS A 154 1.98 10.65 6.76
N SER A 155 0.83 10.80 7.43
CA SER A 155 -0.46 10.27 6.94
C SER A 155 -0.84 10.89 5.59
N ILE A 156 -0.67 12.21 5.43
CA ILE A 156 -0.87 12.91 4.14
C ILE A 156 0.02 12.32 3.05
N PHE A 157 1.31 12.13 3.34
CA PHE A 157 2.24 11.57 2.36
C PHE A 157 1.86 10.13 1.99
N HIS A 158 1.38 9.33 2.95
CA HIS A 158 0.93 7.95 2.67
C HIS A 158 -0.41 7.89 1.96
N LYS A 159 -1.30 8.87 2.19
CA LYS A 159 -2.51 9.05 1.37
C LYS A 159 -2.14 9.38 -0.08
N PHE A 160 -1.17 10.27 -0.31
CA PHE A 160 -0.62 10.52 -1.65
C PHE A 160 -0.07 9.24 -2.30
N ILE A 161 0.61 8.37 -1.55
CA ILE A 161 1.05 7.05 -2.06
C ILE A 161 -0.12 6.18 -2.51
N THR A 162 -1.23 6.14 -1.75
CA THR A 162 -2.41 5.37 -2.15
C THR A 162 -3.07 5.92 -3.41
N MET A 163 -3.05 7.24 -3.63
CA MET A 163 -3.57 7.85 -4.86
C MET A 163 -2.74 7.49 -6.10
N LEU A 164 -1.44 7.23 -5.93
CA LEU A 164 -0.55 6.77 -7.02
C LEU A 164 -0.74 5.29 -7.39
N SER A 165 -1.49 4.54 -6.60
CA SER A 165 -1.72 3.12 -6.83
C SER A 165 -2.86 2.89 -7.83
N SER A 166 -2.80 1.78 -8.56
CA SER A 166 -3.80 1.39 -9.56
C SER A 166 -4.50 0.10 -9.14
N THR A 167 -5.78 -0.02 -9.46
CA THR A 167 -6.58 -1.25 -9.36
C THR A 167 -6.76 -1.93 -10.72
N THR A 168 -6.17 -1.40 -11.79
CA THR A 168 -6.30 -1.95 -13.15
C THR A 168 -5.55 -3.28 -13.31
N LEU A 169 -6.09 -4.14 -14.18
CA LEU A 169 -5.42 -5.39 -14.56
C LEU A 169 -4.17 -5.09 -15.39
N SER A 170 -3.09 -5.80 -15.11
CA SER A 170 -1.82 -5.64 -15.82
C SER A 170 -1.45 -6.92 -16.56
N PRO A 171 -0.93 -6.84 -17.80
CA PRO A 171 -0.30 -7.97 -18.46
C PRO A 171 1.10 -8.26 -17.91
N TYR A 172 1.71 -7.36 -17.14
CA TYR A 172 3.11 -7.46 -16.70
C TYR A 172 3.29 -7.96 -15.27
N HIS A 173 2.20 -8.06 -14.51
CA HIS A 173 2.13 -8.59 -13.15
C HIS A 173 0.69 -8.97 -12.79
N SER A 174 0.54 -9.76 -11.73
CA SER A 174 -0.76 -10.30 -11.29
C SER A 174 -1.27 -9.71 -9.96
N PHE A 175 -0.66 -8.62 -9.45
CA PHE A 175 -1.06 -7.99 -8.18
C PHE A 175 -2.52 -7.52 -8.09
N ASN A 176 -3.13 -7.13 -9.22
CA ASN A 176 -4.54 -6.72 -9.30
C ASN A 176 -5.43 -7.80 -9.92
N HIS A 177 -4.88 -8.97 -10.24
CA HIS A 177 -5.69 -10.09 -10.72
C HIS A 177 -6.44 -10.67 -9.51
N PRO A 178 -7.78 -10.84 -9.56
CA PRO A 178 -8.50 -11.41 -8.45
C PRO A 178 -8.01 -12.83 -8.13
N ILE A 179 -7.78 -13.09 -6.84
CA ILE A 179 -7.48 -14.44 -6.34
C ILE A 179 -8.79 -15.19 -6.05
N LEU A 180 -9.80 -14.46 -5.59
CA LEU A 180 -11.11 -14.97 -5.21
C LEU A 180 -12.20 -14.12 -5.88
N ALA A 181 -13.27 -14.76 -6.32
CA ALA A 181 -14.49 -14.13 -6.80
C ALA A 181 -15.66 -14.48 -5.89
N LEU A 182 -16.20 -13.48 -5.20
CA LEU A 182 -17.40 -13.59 -4.39
C LEU A 182 -18.63 -13.46 -5.29
N LEU A 183 -19.46 -14.50 -5.31
CA LEU A 183 -20.75 -14.51 -5.98
C LEU A 183 -21.84 -14.42 -4.91
N ALA A 184 -22.45 -13.25 -4.77
CA ALA A 184 -23.37 -12.98 -3.67
C ALA A 184 -24.81 -13.29 -4.03
N LEU A 185 -25.53 -13.94 -3.11
CA LEU A 185 -26.96 -14.23 -3.20
C LEU A 185 -27.70 -13.65 -2.00
N ASP A 186 -28.91 -13.16 -2.22
CA ASP A 186 -29.86 -12.70 -1.21
C ASP A 186 -30.97 -13.73 -0.96
N ILE A 187 -30.80 -14.50 0.11
CA ILE A 187 -31.76 -15.53 0.51
C ILE A 187 -33.09 -14.92 0.98
N THR A 188 -33.09 -13.66 1.42
CA THR A 188 -34.31 -12.97 1.84
C THR A 188 -35.23 -12.65 0.66
N GLN A 189 -34.66 -12.54 -0.54
CA GLN A 189 -35.37 -12.26 -1.79
C GLN A 189 -35.73 -13.55 -2.56
N GLY A 190 -35.52 -14.73 -1.96
CA GLY A 190 -35.82 -16.01 -2.59
C GLY A 190 -34.82 -16.41 -3.68
N GLU A 191 -33.58 -15.93 -3.60
CA GLU A 191 -32.54 -16.37 -4.52
C GLU A 191 -32.05 -17.79 -4.16
N GLU A 192 -32.18 -18.71 -5.11
CA GLU A 192 -31.99 -20.14 -4.90
C GLU A 192 -30.87 -20.74 -5.78
N TYR A 193 -30.76 -22.06 -5.75
CA TYR A 193 -29.73 -22.84 -6.44
C TYR A 193 -29.60 -22.54 -7.94
N GLU A 194 -30.70 -22.34 -8.66
CA GLU A 194 -30.62 -22.12 -10.12
C GLU A 194 -29.92 -20.82 -10.47
N LEU A 195 -30.18 -19.74 -9.72
CA LEU A 195 -29.46 -18.49 -9.88
C LEU A 195 -27.97 -18.66 -9.51
N ALA A 196 -27.67 -19.42 -8.44
CA ALA A 196 -26.30 -19.76 -8.09
C ALA A 196 -25.58 -20.45 -9.27
N ARG A 197 -26.23 -21.44 -9.89
CA ARG A 197 -25.69 -22.16 -11.04
C ARG A 197 -25.45 -21.22 -12.22
N GLU A 198 -26.40 -20.32 -12.52
CA GLU A 198 -26.30 -19.32 -13.58
C GLU A 198 -25.12 -18.37 -13.37
N LEU A 199 -24.98 -17.78 -12.18
CA LEU A 199 -23.87 -16.88 -11.83
C LEU A 199 -22.50 -17.56 -11.99
N LEU A 200 -22.39 -18.83 -11.55
CA LEU A 200 -21.14 -19.58 -11.71
C LEU A 200 -20.82 -19.86 -13.19
N MET A 201 -21.84 -20.24 -13.98
CA MET A 201 -21.67 -20.48 -15.42
C MET A 201 -21.26 -19.20 -16.14
N GLU A 202 -21.89 -18.07 -15.83
CA GLU A 202 -21.55 -16.77 -16.39
C GLU A 202 -20.10 -16.40 -16.08
N PHE A 203 -19.71 -16.48 -14.79
CA PHE A 203 -18.34 -16.21 -14.35
C PHE A 203 -17.30 -17.08 -15.07
N LYS A 204 -17.58 -18.39 -15.22
CA LYS A 204 -16.65 -19.31 -15.90
C LYS A 204 -16.59 -19.08 -17.40
N ASN A 205 -17.68 -18.60 -18.01
CA ASN A 205 -17.77 -18.36 -19.44
C ASN A 205 -17.36 -16.94 -19.86
N LEU A 206 -16.93 -16.08 -18.94
CA LEU A 206 -16.42 -14.73 -19.25
C LEU A 206 -15.44 -14.66 -20.43
N PRO A 207 -14.48 -15.58 -20.60
CA PRO A 207 -13.58 -15.58 -21.76
C PRO A 207 -14.28 -15.67 -23.11
N ASN A 208 -15.47 -16.27 -23.15
CA ASN A 208 -16.26 -16.47 -24.37
C ASN A 208 -17.36 -15.41 -24.54
N THR A 209 -17.85 -14.81 -23.45
CA THR A 209 -18.95 -13.85 -23.49
C THR A 209 -18.48 -12.41 -23.63
N LEU A 210 -17.29 -12.07 -23.14
CA LEU A 210 -16.76 -10.72 -23.16
C LEU A 210 -15.82 -10.50 -24.36
N SER A 211 -16.19 -9.58 -25.26
CA SER A 211 -15.51 -9.36 -26.55
C SER A 211 -14.02 -9.00 -26.45
N LYS A 212 -13.61 -8.37 -25.35
CA LYS A 212 -12.22 -7.98 -25.05
C LYS A 212 -11.69 -8.66 -23.79
N PHE A 213 -11.96 -9.95 -23.61
CA PHE A 213 -11.42 -10.67 -22.46
C PHE A 213 -9.87 -10.74 -22.55
N PRO A 214 -9.11 -10.27 -21.54
CA PRO A 214 -7.66 -10.17 -21.68
C PRO A 214 -6.99 -11.53 -21.73
N ALA A 215 -6.11 -11.74 -22.72
CA ALA A 215 -5.44 -13.02 -22.96
C ALA A 215 -4.52 -13.48 -21.81
N PHE A 216 -4.15 -12.56 -20.91
CA PHE A 216 -3.33 -12.80 -19.72
C PHE A 216 -4.14 -13.09 -18.45
N ILE A 217 -5.48 -13.17 -18.54
CA ILE A 217 -6.36 -13.57 -17.43
C ILE A 217 -6.85 -15.01 -17.65
N ASN A 218 -6.92 -15.79 -16.56
CA ASN A 218 -7.48 -17.13 -16.56
C ASN A 218 -8.43 -17.31 -15.37
N THR A 219 -9.72 -17.54 -15.64
CA THR A 219 -10.76 -17.74 -14.61
C THR A 219 -10.59 -19.03 -13.80
N ASN A 220 -9.73 -19.95 -14.23
CA ASN A 220 -9.36 -21.15 -13.47
C ASN A 220 -8.32 -20.90 -12.38
N ASP A 221 -7.71 -19.71 -12.38
CA ASP A 221 -6.82 -19.26 -11.32
C ASP A 221 -7.51 -18.33 -10.33
N VAL A 222 -8.82 -18.14 -10.47
CA VAL A 222 -9.66 -17.38 -9.55
C VAL A 222 -10.57 -18.37 -8.83
N LEU A 223 -10.58 -18.35 -7.51
CA LEU A 223 -11.44 -19.20 -6.69
C LEU A 223 -12.86 -18.59 -6.61
N PRO A 224 -13.89 -19.18 -7.22
CA PRO A 224 -15.26 -18.75 -6.96
C PRO A 224 -15.67 -19.20 -5.54
N VAL A 225 -16.37 -18.33 -4.81
CA VAL A 225 -16.99 -18.65 -3.51
C VAL A 225 -18.35 -17.94 -3.45
N PHE A 226 -19.40 -18.66 -3.04
CA PHE A 226 -20.70 -18.04 -2.83
C PHE A 226 -20.77 -17.38 -1.45
N ILE A 227 -21.33 -16.17 -1.39
CA ILE A 227 -21.69 -15.53 -0.11
C ILE A 227 -23.21 -15.44 -0.02
N LEU A 228 -23.78 -16.06 1.01
CA LEU A 228 -25.22 -16.18 1.19
C LEU A 228 -25.69 -15.15 2.21
N CYS A 229 -26.28 -14.06 1.74
CA CYS A 229 -26.82 -12.98 2.57
C CYS A 229 -28.22 -13.35 3.08
N PHE A 230 -28.43 -13.30 4.40
CA PHE A 230 -29.69 -13.73 5.02
C PHE A 230 -30.00 -12.99 6.33
N ASP A 231 -31.21 -13.22 6.87
CA ASP A 231 -31.61 -12.85 8.23
C ASP A 231 -31.61 -14.09 9.15
N GLN A 232 -30.69 -14.10 10.11
CA GLN A 232 -30.55 -15.17 11.10
C GLN A 232 -31.73 -15.24 12.08
N SER A 233 -32.55 -14.20 12.17
CA SER A 233 -33.76 -14.17 13.01
C SER A 233 -34.84 -15.13 12.50
N SER A 234 -34.76 -15.52 11.22
CA SER A 234 -35.66 -16.48 10.59
C SER A 234 -35.05 -17.90 10.57
N PRO A 235 -35.59 -18.85 11.36
CA PRO A 235 -35.12 -20.24 11.34
C PRO A 235 -35.24 -20.88 9.95
N GLN A 236 -36.32 -20.55 9.22
CA GLN A 236 -36.54 -21.06 7.87
C GLN A 236 -35.44 -20.61 6.91
N GLN A 237 -35.02 -19.34 6.97
CA GLN A 237 -33.91 -18.86 6.13
C GLN A 237 -32.60 -19.54 6.48
N TRP A 238 -32.32 -19.79 7.77
CA TRP A 238 -31.12 -20.52 8.17
C TRP A 238 -31.12 -21.97 7.64
N GLU A 239 -32.27 -22.65 7.66
CA GLU A 239 -32.43 -23.97 7.04
C GLU A 239 -32.21 -23.93 5.52
N THR A 240 -32.74 -22.91 4.84
CA THR A 240 -32.48 -22.68 3.40
C THR A 240 -31.00 -22.45 3.11
N VAL A 241 -30.32 -21.61 3.90
CA VAL A 241 -28.87 -21.39 3.78
C VAL A 241 -28.12 -22.71 3.94
N GLN A 242 -28.40 -23.49 4.97
CA GLN A 242 -27.72 -24.77 5.22
C GLN A 242 -27.97 -25.80 4.11
N SER A 243 -29.19 -25.85 3.57
CA SER A 243 -29.51 -26.76 2.46
C SER A 243 -28.81 -26.32 1.17
N LEU A 244 -28.87 -25.03 0.85
CA LEU A 244 -28.24 -24.44 -0.33
C LEU A 244 -26.72 -24.63 -0.31
N MET A 245 -26.06 -24.38 0.83
CA MET A 245 -24.62 -24.62 0.98
C MET A 245 -24.23 -26.06 0.63
N LYS A 246 -25.01 -27.05 1.11
CA LYS A 246 -24.78 -28.47 0.81
C LYS A 246 -24.98 -28.78 -0.67
N VAL A 247 -26.02 -28.21 -1.29
CA VAL A 247 -26.34 -28.42 -2.70
C VAL A 247 -25.28 -27.78 -3.60
N ILE A 248 -24.89 -26.52 -3.34
CA ILE A 248 -23.82 -25.81 -4.07
C ILE A 248 -22.51 -26.62 -3.98
N LYS A 249 -22.11 -27.05 -2.79
CA LYS A 249 -20.89 -27.85 -2.62
C LYS A 249 -20.94 -29.18 -3.37
N LYS A 250 -22.08 -29.86 -3.35
CA LYS A 250 -22.25 -31.18 -3.97
C LYS A 250 -22.40 -31.13 -5.49
N GLN A 251 -23.12 -30.15 -6.02
CA GLN A 251 -23.48 -30.09 -7.44
C GLN A 251 -22.59 -29.14 -8.25
N LEU A 252 -22.16 -28.01 -7.66
CA LEU A 252 -21.30 -27.02 -8.33
C LEU A 252 -19.82 -27.17 -7.98
N PHE A 253 -19.49 -27.94 -6.93
CA PHE A 253 -18.11 -28.09 -6.43
C PHE A 253 -17.47 -26.77 -6.01
N VAL A 254 -18.28 -25.85 -5.50
CA VAL A 254 -17.88 -24.52 -5.03
C VAL A 254 -18.19 -24.39 -3.55
N GLU A 255 -17.34 -23.68 -2.79
CA GLU A 255 -17.58 -23.40 -1.37
C GLU A 255 -18.55 -22.22 -1.21
N SER A 256 -19.22 -22.19 -0.07
CA SER A 256 -20.18 -21.13 0.27
C SER A 256 -19.99 -20.69 1.71
N VAL A 257 -20.21 -19.40 1.97
CA VAL A 257 -20.09 -18.79 3.30
C VAL A 257 -21.37 -18.04 3.65
N PRO A 258 -21.96 -18.29 4.85
CA PRO A 258 -23.15 -17.57 5.28
C PRO A 258 -22.79 -16.20 5.84
N LEU A 259 -23.55 -15.16 5.46
CA LEU A 259 -23.42 -13.81 6.00
C LEU A 259 -24.79 -13.29 6.49
N PRO A 260 -25.02 -13.19 7.81
CA PRO A 260 -26.32 -12.79 8.37
C PRO A 260 -26.52 -11.26 8.32
N ILE A 261 -26.30 -10.64 7.17
CA ILE A 261 -26.23 -9.18 7.00
C ILE A 261 -27.56 -8.47 7.26
N PHE A 262 -28.69 -9.11 6.95
CA PHE A 262 -30.02 -8.53 7.15
C PHE A 262 -30.59 -8.78 8.54
N THR A 263 -29.79 -9.38 9.43
CA THR A 263 -30.21 -9.67 10.79
C THR A 263 -30.29 -8.39 11.61
N ASN A 264 -31.46 -8.10 12.16
CA ASN A 264 -31.65 -6.96 13.04
C ASN A 264 -31.17 -7.29 14.47
N PHE A 265 -29.90 -6.98 14.74
CA PHE A 265 -29.36 -7.03 16.09
C PHE A 265 -29.83 -5.80 16.88
N ARG A 266 -30.51 -6.01 18.01
CA ARG A 266 -31.06 -4.94 18.89
C ARG A 266 -30.01 -4.04 19.58
N ASP A 267 -28.74 -4.17 19.24
CA ASP A 267 -27.67 -3.37 19.82
C ASP A 267 -27.62 -1.97 19.18
N ARG A 268 -27.05 -0.99 19.89
CA ARG A 268 -26.86 0.36 19.36
C ARG A 268 -25.84 0.34 18.22
N SER A 269 -26.25 0.84 17.04
CA SER A 269 -25.36 0.97 15.88
C SER A 269 -24.20 1.94 16.14
N ILE A 270 -23.07 1.63 15.52
CA ILE A 270 -21.88 2.48 15.43
C ILE A 270 -21.76 3.03 14.02
N VAL A 271 -21.17 4.22 13.88
CA VAL A 271 -20.81 4.80 12.58
C VAL A 271 -19.47 4.19 12.18
N LEU A 272 -19.41 3.61 10.98
CA LEU A 272 -18.16 3.08 10.45
C LEU A 272 -17.26 4.20 9.96
N HIS A 273 -15.96 4.00 10.06
CA HIS A 273 -14.97 4.89 9.47
C HIS A 273 -14.88 4.66 7.96
N PRO A 274 -14.53 5.68 7.16
CA PRO A 274 -14.39 5.52 5.72
C PRO A 274 -13.40 4.41 5.35
N PRO A 275 -13.64 3.66 4.26
CA PRO A 275 -12.71 2.63 3.80
C PRO A 275 -11.37 3.25 3.37
N ILE A 276 -10.28 2.49 3.50
CA ILE A 276 -8.98 2.92 2.96
C ILE A 276 -9.03 2.78 1.44
N THR A 277 -8.84 3.91 0.74
CA THR A 277 -8.79 3.94 -0.72
C THR A 277 -7.47 3.37 -1.22
N ASN A 278 -7.51 2.55 -2.26
CA ASN A 278 -6.33 1.92 -2.86
C ASN A 278 -5.95 2.47 -4.24
N SER A 279 -6.69 3.47 -4.72
CA SER A 279 -6.38 4.21 -5.94
C SER A 279 -6.99 5.61 -5.89
N LEU A 280 -6.55 6.49 -6.79
CA LEU A 280 -7.20 7.80 -6.98
C LEU A 280 -8.67 7.65 -7.38
N GLN A 281 -8.99 6.70 -8.26
CA GLN A 281 -10.36 6.50 -8.75
C GLN A 281 -11.34 6.18 -7.61
N GLU A 282 -10.91 5.32 -6.68
CA GLU A 282 -11.68 5.02 -5.48
C GLU A 282 -11.89 6.26 -4.62
N GLN A 283 -10.88 7.10 -4.48
CA GLN A 283 -10.98 8.34 -3.70
C GLN A 283 -11.93 9.35 -4.34
N LEU A 284 -11.85 9.58 -5.65
CA LEU A 284 -12.78 10.45 -6.38
C LEU A 284 -14.22 9.96 -6.26
N TYR A 285 -14.42 8.63 -6.31
CA TYR A 285 -15.73 8.02 -6.11
C TYR A 285 -16.26 8.26 -4.70
N ASP A 286 -15.43 8.01 -3.67
CA ASP A 286 -15.84 8.15 -2.27
C ASP A 286 -16.10 9.62 -1.89
N SER A 287 -15.31 10.56 -2.44
CA SER A 287 -15.54 12.01 -2.27
C SER A 287 -16.85 12.49 -2.91
N SER A 288 -17.20 11.97 -4.08
CA SER A 288 -18.44 12.34 -4.79
C SER A 288 -19.69 11.69 -4.19
N HIS A 289 -19.54 10.57 -3.47
CA HIS A 289 -20.63 9.82 -2.86
C HIS A 289 -20.33 9.50 -1.39
N PRO A 290 -20.27 10.51 -0.50
CA PRO A 290 -19.95 10.28 0.90
C PRO A 290 -21.09 9.52 1.59
N VAL A 291 -20.83 8.26 1.96
CA VAL A 291 -21.79 7.41 2.69
C VAL A 291 -21.34 7.26 4.14
N SER A 292 -22.18 7.70 5.08
CA SER A 292 -21.99 7.40 6.51
C SER A 292 -22.74 6.12 6.87
N LEU A 293 -22.04 4.99 6.83
CA LEU A 293 -22.62 3.68 7.12
C LEU A 293 -22.73 3.46 8.64
N LYS A 294 -23.91 3.00 9.09
CA LYS A 294 -24.17 2.64 10.48
C LYS A 294 -24.53 1.17 10.60
N LEU A 295 -23.73 0.40 11.35
CA LEU A 295 -23.98 -1.01 11.60
C LEU A 295 -23.94 -1.34 13.10
N CYS A 296 -24.64 -2.41 13.48
CA CYS A 296 -24.50 -2.98 14.81
C CYS A 296 -23.08 -3.58 15.02
N PRO A 297 -22.42 -3.36 16.17
CA PRO A 297 -21.11 -3.95 16.46
C PRO A 297 -21.05 -5.49 16.33
N ARG A 298 -22.15 -6.18 16.64
CA ARG A 298 -22.23 -7.63 16.48
C ARG A 298 -22.20 -8.04 15.01
N LEU A 299 -22.88 -7.30 14.13
CA LEU A 299 -22.81 -7.52 12.69
C LEU A 299 -21.41 -7.22 12.14
N VAL A 300 -20.80 -6.11 12.57
CA VAL A 300 -19.41 -5.75 12.23
C VAL A 300 -18.45 -6.88 12.59
N LYS A 301 -18.58 -7.44 13.80
CA LYS A 301 -17.79 -8.60 14.25
C LYS A 301 -18.03 -9.83 13.36
N LEU A 302 -19.29 -10.13 13.02
CA LEU A 302 -19.62 -11.27 12.17
C LEU A 302 -19.05 -11.12 10.75
N ILE A 303 -19.09 -9.92 10.16
CA ILE A 303 -18.47 -9.64 8.87
C ILE A 303 -16.96 -9.92 8.92
N TYR A 304 -16.25 -9.40 9.92
CA TYR A 304 -14.82 -9.71 10.10
C TYR A 304 -14.56 -11.20 10.34
N ASP A 305 -15.38 -11.89 11.14
CA ASP A 305 -15.23 -13.32 11.39
C ASP A 305 -15.41 -14.12 10.08
N THR A 306 -16.40 -13.77 9.26
CA THR A 306 -16.64 -14.37 7.94
C THR A 306 -15.48 -14.12 6.97
N ILE A 307 -14.99 -12.88 6.89
CA ILE A 307 -13.85 -12.53 6.01
C ILE A 307 -12.58 -13.28 6.44
N ASN A 308 -12.28 -13.30 7.74
CA ASN A 308 -11.12 -14.01 8.27
C ASN A 308 -11.16 -15.51 7.96
N SER A 309 -12.30 -16.17 8.22
CA SER A 309 -12.47 -17.60 7.88
C SER A 309 -12.35 -17.83 6.38
N MET A 310 -12.97 -16.99 5.54
CA MET A 310 -12.82 -17.12 4.08
C MET A 310 -11.36 -16.99 3.63
N VAL A 311 -10.59 -16.05 4.20
CA VAL A 311 -9.18 -15.83 3.85
C VAL A 311 -8.31 -17.00 4.33
N GLU A 312 -8.44 -17.39 5.59
CA GLU A 312 -7.60 -18.42 6.23
C GLU A 312 -7.94 -19.84 5.75
N ASP A 313 -9.23 -20.15 5.56
CA ASP A 313 -9.70 -21.50 5.27
C ASP A 313 -9.84 -21.77 3.76
N LEU A 314 -10.05 -20.74 2.92
CA LEU A 314 -10.31 -20.90 1.49
C LEU A 314 -9.22 -20.26 0.61
N MET A 315 -9.01 -18.95 0.74
CA MET A 315 -8.14 -18.20 -0.18
C MET A 315 -6.66 -18.60 -0.06
N ILE A 316 -6.09 -18.55 1.14
CA ILE A 316 -4.68 -18.89 1.37
C ILE A 316 -4.40 -20.36 0.99
N PRO A 317 -5.22 -21.36 1.37
CA PRO A 317 -5.04 -22.75 0.93
C PRO A 317 -5.15 -22.93 -0.57
N PHE A 318 -6.02 -22.19 -1.26
CA PHE A 318 -6.08 -22.18 -2.73
C PHE A 318 -4.79 -21.63 -3.35
N MET A 319 -4.31 -20.49 -2.86
CA MET A 319 -3.05 -19.90 -3.31
C MET A 319 -1.87 -20.86 -3.14
N ASN A 320 -1.74 -21.47 -1.95
CA ASN A 320 -0.68 -22.42 -1.66
C ASN A 320 -0.71 -23.64 -2.59
N ARG A 321 -1.90 -24.20 -2.88
CA ARG A 321 -2.03 -25.32 -3.84
C ARG A 321 -1.55 -24.96 -5.25
N LYS A 322 -1.91 -23.76 -5.73
CA LYS A 322 -1.46 -23.26 -7.05
C LYS A 322 0.04 -22.99 -7.07
N ILE A 323 0.58 -22.38 -6.01
CA ILE A 323 2.02 -22.15 -5.84
C ILE A 323 2.77 -23.47 -5.90
N SER A 324 2.38 -24.48 -5.12
CA SER A 324 3.01 -25.80 -5.13
C SER A 324 2.93 -26.44 -6.52
N PHE A 325 1.77 -26.38 -7.18
CA PHE A 325 1.60 -26.91 -8.52
C PHE A 325 2.53 -26.23 -9.55
N TRP A 326 2.61 -24.90 -9.56
CA TRP A 326 3.50 -24.17 -10.49
C TRP A 326 4.98 -24.35 -10.15
N ASP A 327 5.34 -24.48 -8.86
CA ASP A 327 6.71 -24.83 -8.48
C ASP A 327 7.10 -26.19 -9.09
N GLU A 328 6.29 -27.23 -8.86
CA GLU A 328 6.57 -28.58 -9.35
C GLU A 328 6.54 -28.71 -10.88
N THR A 329 5.57 -28.07 -11.54
CA THR A 329 5.34 -28.27 -12.98
C THR A 329 6.10 -27.29 -13.86
N ILE A 330 6.44 -26.09 -13.36
CA ILE A 330 7.06 -25.03 -14.17
C ILE A 330 8.46 -24.68 -13.66
N LEU A 331 8.65 -24.47 -12.35
CA LEU A 331 9.93 -23.98 -11.80
C LEU A 331 10.98 -25.10 -11.62
N GLN A 332 10.62 -26.22 -11.02
CA GLN A 332 11.54 -27.34 -10.74
C GLN A 332 12.15 -27.95 -12.01
N PRO A 333 11.41 -28.17 -13.12
CA PRO A 333 12.00 -28.66 -14.36
C PRO A 333 13.09 -27.72 -14.88
N ARG A 334 12.91 -26.40 -14.72
CA ARG A 334 13.90 -25.40 -15.11
C ARG A 334 15.11 -25.42 -14.18
N LYS A 335 14.94 -25.57 -12.86
CA LYS A 335 16.07 -25.70 -11.92
C LYS A 335 16.89 -26.98 -12.14
N SER A 336 16.23 -28.10 -12.40
CA SER A 336 16.85 -29.43 -12.57
C SER A 336 17.72 -29.54 -13.82
N ILE A 337 17.30 -28.91 -14.93
CA ILE A 337 18.06 -28.88 -16.21
C ILE A 337 19.38 -28.11 -16.06
N PHE A 338 19.48 -27.15 -15.14
CA PHE A 338 20.66 -26.27 -15.02
C PHE A 338 21.58 -26.54 -13.82
N HIS A 339 21.16 -27.36 -12.85
CA HIS A 339 21.98 -27.68 -11.68
C HIS A 339 22.75 -29.00 -11.74
N SER A 340 22.42 -29.92 -12.66
CA SER A 340 22.91 -31.30 -12.56
C SER A 340 24.08 -31.67 -13.48
N ASN A 341 24.55 -30.83 -14.42
CA ASN A 341 25.79 -31.15 -15.16
C ASN A 341 26.54 -29.93 -15.72
N LYS A 342 27.64 -29.53 -15.05
CA LYS A 342 28.66 -28.64 -15.62
C LYS A 342 29.29 -29.21 -16.90
N LEU A 343 29.19 -30.53 -17.12
CA LEU A 343 29.65 -31.22 -18.33
C LEU A 343 28.72 -31.01 -19.53
N LEU A 344 27.40 -30.89 -19.35
CA LEU A 344 26.46 -30.70 -20.47
C LEU A 344 26.47 -29.29 -21.03
N LYS A 345 26.78 -28.27 -20.20
CA LYS A 345 26.98 -26.88 -20.65
C LYS A 345 28.08 -26.75 -21.72
N ARG A 346 29.06 -27.65 -21.74
CA ARG A 346 30.18 -27.63 -22.69
C ARG A 346 29.83 -28.19 -24.08
N PHE A 347 28.78 -29.01 -24.17
CA PHE A 347 28.32 -29.61 -25.43
C PHE A 347 27.21 -28.82 -26.13
N ILE A 348 26.64 -27.81 -25.46
CA ILE A 348 25.57 -26.94 -26.02
C ILE A 348 26.13 -25.55 -26.44
N SER A 349 27.46 -25.35 -26.38
CA SER A 349 28.11 -24.06 -26.68
C SER A 349 28.61 -23.91 -28.13
N LYS A 350 28.11 -24.70 -29.10
CA LYS A 350 28.44 -24.52 -30.53
C LYS A 350 27.27 -24.87 -31.44
N SER A 351 26.21 -24.06 -31.38
CA SER A 351 25.30 -23.89 -32.52
C SER A 351 24.87 -22.43 -32.58
N SER A 352 25.56 -21.66 -33.41
CA SER A 352 25.20 -20.32 -33.87
C SER A 352 23.96 -20.38 -34.75
N GLY A 353 22.80 -20.56 -34.12
CA GLY A 353 21.49 -20.58 -34.77
C GLY A 353 20.43 -20.75 -33.70
N SER A 354 19.99 -19.64 -33.12
CA SER A 354 18.79 -19.63 -32.28
C SER A 354 17.61 -20.06 -33.15
N PRO A 355 16.91 -21.17 -32.85
CA PRO A 355 15.53 -21.27 -33.27
C PRO A 355 14.79 -20.28 -32.39
N THR A 356 14.46 -19.11 -32.93
CA THR A 356 13.42 -18.24 -32.40
C THR A 356 12.09 -19.00 -32.48
N ALA A 357 11.88 -19.94 -31.56
CA ALA A 357 10.56 -20.46 -31.31
C ALA A 357 9.72 -19.26 -30.87
N SER A 358 8.77 -18.86 -31.70
CA SER A 358 7.83 -17.79 -31.39
C SER A 358 7.14 -18.13 -30.08
N MET A 359 7.45 -17.37 -29.03
CA MET A 359 6.76 -17.54 -27.75
C MET A 359 5.26 -17.27 -27.96
N PRO A 360 4.37 -17.99 -27.25
CA PRO A 360 2.94 -17.84 -27.41
C PRO A 360 2.48 -16.49 -26.86
N THR A 361 2.42 -15.49 -27.73
CA THR A 361 1.85 -14.16 -27.48
C THR A 361 0.48 -14.03 -28.12
N SER A 362 -0.42 -13.26 -27.50
CA SER A 362 -1.68 -12.81 -28.09
C SER A 362 -1.43 -11.90 -29.30
N PRO A 363 -2.48 -11.60 -30.11
CA PRO A 363 -2.38 -10.63 -31.19
C PRO A 363 -1.87 -9.25 -30.74
N ASP A 364 -2.17 -8.87 -29.49
CA ASP A 364 -1.71 -7.62 -28.86
C ASP A 364 -0.28 -7.71 -28.27
N GLY A 365 0.42 -8.83 -28.49
CA GLY A 365 1.79 -9.03 -28.04
C GLY A 365 1.95 -9.36 -26.55
N HIS A 366 0.87 -9.73 -25.86
CA HIS A 366 0.91 -10.14 -24.45
C HIS A 366 1.11 -11.64 -24.30
N PHE A 367 1.83 -12.09 -23.27
CA PHE A 367 1.91 -13.53 -22.98
C PHE A 367 0.53 -14.07 -22.60
N LEU A 368 0.18 -15.24 -23.14
CA LEU A 368 -1.06 -15.93 -22.76
C LEU A 368 -1.00 -16.33 -21.29
N ALA A 369 -2.15 -16.32 -20.61
CA ALA A 369 -2.26 -16.68 -19.19
C ALA A 369 -1.73 -18.08 -18.87
N SER A 370 -1.74 -18.98 -19.86
CA SER A 370 -1.26 -20.36 -19.76
C SER A 370 0.21 -20.54 -20.15
N SER A 371 0.92 -19.48 -20.58
CA SER A 371 2.33 -19.59 -20.94
C SER A 371 3.18 -19.86 -19.69
N ASN A 372 4.28 -20.60 -19.85
CA ASN A 372 5.19 -20.89 -18.74
C ASN A 372 5.77 -19.60 -18.15
N GLU A 373 6.03 -18.61 -19.00
CA GLU A 373 6.55 -17.30 -18.62
C GLU A 373 5.57 -16.56 -17.72
N PHE A 374 4.29 -16.51 -18.10
CA PHE A 374 3.27 -15.82 -17.33
C PHE A 374 2.91 -16.57 -16.03
N LEU A 375 2.88 -17.90 -16.08
CA LEU A 375 2.67 -18.72 -14.88
C LEU A 375 3.81 -18.56 -13.86
N LEU A 376 5.07 -18.46 -14.32
CA LEU A 376 6.20 -18.14 -13.43
C LEU A 376 6.10 -16.73 -12.86
N ARG A 377 5.66 -15.76 -13.66
CA ARG A 377 5.40 -14.40 -13.19
C ARG A 377 4.36 -14.40 -12.07
N LYS A 378 3.26 -15.11 -12.27
CA LYS A 378 2.17 -15.25 -11.31
C LYS A 378 2.61 -15.97 -10.04
N LEU A 379 3.42 -17.03 -10.17
CA LEU A 379 4.04 -17.72 -9.04
C LEU A 379 4.87 -16.75 -8.18
N ALA A 380 5.71 -15.91 -8.79
CA ALA A 380 6.52 -14.92 -8.07
C ALA A 380 5.64 -13.89 -7.33
N ASP A 381 4.64 -13.34 -8.01
CA ASP A 381 3.72 -12.35 -7.44
C ASP A 381 2.88 -12.94 -6.29
N TRP A 382 2.43 -14.19 -6.40
CA TRP A 382 1.66 -14.86 -5.33
C TRP A 382 2.54 -15.19 -4.13
N CYS A 383 3.79 -15.60 -4.34
CA CYS A 383 4.77 -15.70 -3.26
C CYS A 383 5.00 -14.35 -2.57
N PHE A 384 5.10 -13.25 -3.34
CA PHE A 384 5.22 -11.90 -2.79
C PHE A 384 4.00 -11.53 -1.94
N MET A 385 2.79 -11.75 -2.46
CA MET A 385 1.54 -11.53 -1.72
C MET A 385 1.55 -12.31 -0.41
N LEU A 386 1.95 -13.58 -0.41
CA LEU A 386 2.05 -14.39 0.82
C LEU A 386 3.29 -14.08 1.67
N SER A 387 4.01 -13.00 1.38
CA SER A 387 5.21 -12.55 2.09
C SER A 387 6.42 -13.51 2.03
N ASP A 388 6.43 -14.46 1.08
CA ASP A 388 7.63 -15.22 0.71
C ASP A 388 8.47 -14.43 -0.31
N TYR A 389 9.00 -13.30 0.16
CA TYR A 389 9.79 -12.37 -0.64
C TYR A 389 11.08 -12.99 -1.17
N LYS A 390 11.64 -13.97 -0.45
CA LYS A 390 12.87 -14.66 -0.87
C LYS A 390 12.62 -15.50 -2.11
N THR A 391 11.56 -16.31 -2.09
CA THR A 391 11.17 -17.10 -3.26
C THR A 391 10.77 -16.18 -4.42
N ALA A 392 9.97 -15.16 -4.15
CA ALA A 392 9.57 -14.17 -5.16
C ALA A 392 10.79 -13.53 -5.86
N TYR A 393 11.75 -13.00 -5.10
CA TYR A 393 12.99 -12.44 -5.61
C TYR A 393 13.73 -13.40 -6.55
N SER A 394 13.93 -14.65 -6.11
CA SER A 394 14.66 -15.66 -6.89
C SER A 394 14.00 -15.97 -8.24
N ILE A 395 12.66 -15.90 -8.30
CA ILE A 395 11.91 -16.15 -9.54
C ILE A 395 11.97 -14.91 -10.44
N TYR A 396 11.85 -13.70 -9.88
CA TYR A 396 12.02 -12.47 -10.67
C TYR A 396 13.40 -12.39 -11.34
N GLU A 397 14.47 -12.82 -10.67
CA GLU A 397 15.81 -12.88 -11.29
C GLU A 397 15.86 -13.82 -12.51
N ILE A 398 15.19 -14.98 -12.44
CA ILE A 398 15.07 -15.89 -13.57
C ILE A 398 14.32 -15.22 -14.72
N LEU A 399 13.19 -14.58 -14.41
CA LEU A 399 12.33 -13.91 -15.39
C LEU A 399 13.01 -12.71 -16.06
N ILE A 400 13.83 -11.94 -15.35
CA ILE A 400 14.58 -10.81 -15.92
C ILE A 400 15.46 -11.29 -17.09
N ARG A 401 16.10 -12.45 -16.96
CA ARG A 401 16.90 -13.03 -18.04
C ARG A 401 16.03 -13.55 -19.19
N ASP A 402 14.90 -14.19 -18.86
CA ASP A 402 14.02 -14.76 -19.89
C ASP A 402 13.29 -13.68 -20.71
N PHE A 403 13.07 -12.51 -20.10
CA PHE A 403 12.42 -11.36 -20.72
C PHE A 403 13.39 -10.36 -21.35
N GLU A 404 14.63 -10.74 -21.65
CA GLU A 404 15.63 -9.84 -22.29
C GLU A 404 15.09 -9.18 -23.58
N ASN A 405 14.27 -9.90 -24.35
CA ASN A 405 13.60 -9.40 -25.56
C ASN A 405 12.19 -8.82 -25.33
N TYR A 406 11.70 -8.82 -24.08
CA TYR A 406 10.36 -8.39 -23.69
C TYR A 406 10.45 -7.31 -22.61
N PRO A 407 10.89 -6.10 -22.97
CA PRO A 407 11.42 -5.19 -21.98
C PRO A 407 10.36 -4.60 -21.01
N LEU A 408 9.07 -4.54 -21.37
CA LEU A 408 7.99 -4.19 -20.42
C LEU A 408 7.79 -5.26 -19.33
N TYR A 409 7.95 -6.54 -19.68
CA TYR A 409 7.91 -7.65 -18.71
C TYR A 409 9.17 -7.67 -17.85
N MET A 410 10.33 -7.44 -18.47
CA MET A 410 11.61 -7.36 -17.77
C MET A 410 11.63 -6.20 -16.77
N SER A 411 11.19 -5.01 -17.18
CA SER A 411 11.17 -3.82 -16.33
C SER A 411 10.26 -4.03 -15.11
N SER A 412 9.05 -4.56 -15.32
CA SER A 412 8.17 -4.98 -14.21
C SER A 412 8.89 -5.95 -13.27
N CYS A 413 9.59 -6.97 -13.78
CA CYS A 413 10.34 -7.89 -12.91
C CYS A 413 11.47 -7.20 -12.14
N GLN A 414 12.12 -6.18 -12.70
CA GLN A 414 13.16 -5.40 -12.01
C GLN A 414 12.60 -4.61 -10.82
N GLU A 415 11.44 -3.96 -10.99
CA GLU A 415 10.73 -3.27 -9.90
C GLU A 415 10.43 -4.23 -8.74
N PHE A 416 9.75 -5.35 -9.03
CA PHE A 416 9.32 -6.26 -7.98
C PHE A 416 10.47 -7.11 -7.40
N SER A 417 11.56 -7.31 -8.15
CA SER A 417 12.80 -7.88 -7.62
C SER A 417 13.41 -6.97 -6.56
N ALA A 418 13.54 -5.67 -6.84
CA ALA A 418 14.07 -4.69 -5.89
C ALA A 418 13.15 -4.53 -4.65
N LEU A 419 11.83 -4.49 -4.86
CA LEU A 419 10.85 -4.48 -3.76
C LEU A 419 10.97 -5.74 -2.89
N SER A 420 11.10 -6.92 -3.50
CA SER A 420 11.24 -8.19 -2.76
C SER A 420 12.48 -8.18 -1.86
N LEU A 421 13.60 -7.62 -2.31
CA LEU A 421 14.80 -7.50 -1.48
C LEU A 421 14.59 -6.63 -0.25
N LEU A 422 13.96 -5.46 -0.40
CA LEU A 422 13.69 -4.54 0.73
C LEU A 422 12.56 -5.04 1.64
N MET A 423 11.53 -5.66 1.08
CA MET A 423 10.44 -6.27 1.85
C MET A 423 10.92 -7.51 2.61
N GLY A 424 11.74 -8.37 2.00
CA GLY A 424 12.31 -9.56 2.62
C GLY A 424 13.49 -9.32 3.56
N ALA A 425 14.02 -8.09 3.62
CA ALA A 425 15.13 -7.75 4.50
C ALA A 425 14.70 -7.77 5.98
N HIS A 426 14.83 -8.94 6.60
CA HIS A 426 14.74 -9.10 8.05
C HIS A 426 16.07 -8.79 8.77
N SER A 427 17.17 -8.68 8.02
CA SER A 427 18.52 -8.35 8.47
C SER A 427 19.02 -7.02 7.89
N ILE A 428 20.13 -6.51 8.41
CA ILE A 428 20.78 -5.27 7.96
C ILE A 428 21.00 -5.32 6.43
N VAL A 429 20.35 -4.41 5.70
CA VAL A 429 20.64 -4.18 4.28
C VAL A 429 21.95 -3.41 4.20
N THR A 430 22.98 -4.02 3.61
CA THR A 430 24.32 -3.40 3.55
C THR A 430 24.42 -2.36 2.44
N ALA A 431 25.29 -1.37 2.61
CA ALA A 431 25.61 -0.38 1.56
C ALA A 431 25.97 -1.03 0.20
N LYS A 432 26.68 -2.17 0.26
CA LYS A 432 27.08 -2.92 -0.94
C LYS A 432 25.87 -3.51 -1.66
N MET A 433 24.92 -4.08 -0.92
CA MET A 433 23.69 -4.63 -1.48
C MET A 433 22.82 -3.53 -2.11
N ILE A 434 22.70 -2.38 -1.45
CA ILE A 434 21.97 -1.24 -2.03
C ILE A 434 22.61 -0.80 -3.35
N LYS A 435 23.94 -0.59 -3.34
CA LYS A 435 24.66 -0.04 -4.49
C LYS A 435 24.77 -1.01 -5.67
N ASN A 436 24.96 -2.30 -5.41
CA ASN A 436 25.29 -3.28 -6.43
C ASN A 436 24.09 -4.11 -6.89
N ASP A 437 23.08 -4.26 -6.03
CA ASP A 437 21.95 -5.15 -6.31
C ASP A 437 20.65 -4.35 -6.46
N ILE A 438 20.29 -3.52 -5.48
CA ILE A 438 18.98 -2.83 -5.44
C ILE A 438 18.92 -1.62 -6.39
N ASP A 439 19.82 -0.65 -6.24
CA ASP A 439 19.83 0.59 -7.04
C ASP A 439 19.96 0.31 -8.55
N PRO A 440 20.79 -0.65 -9.02
CA PRO A 440 20.87 -0.98 -10.44
C PRO A 440 19.58 -1.57 -11.02
N LEU A 441 18.80 -2.34 -10.23
CA LEU A 441 17.50 -2.85 -10.68
C LEU A 441 16.52 -1.69 -10.92
N ILE A 442 16.45 -0.75 -9.99
CA ILE A 442 15.57 0.42 -10.10
C ILE A 442 16.01 1.36 -11.22
N MET A 443 17.31 1.65 -11.34
CA MET A 443 17.81 2.53 -12.40
C MET A 443 17.53 1.95 -13.79
N LYS A 444 17.69 0.64 -14.00
CA LYS A 444 17.33 -0.02 -15.26
C LYS A 444 15.83 0.07 -15.56
N TYR A 445 14.98 -0.13 -14.55
CA TYR A 445 13.53 0.05 -14.67
C TYR A 445 13.19 1.48 -15.11
N LEU A 446 13.82 2.48 -14.49
CA LEU A 446 13.61 3.90 -14.79
C LEU A 446 14.17 4.32 -16.15
N ASP A 447 15.26 3.73 -16.62
CA ASP A 447 15.87 4.04 -17.92
C ASP A 447 15.03 3.51 -19.08
N TYR A 448 14.51 2.28 -18.95
CA TYR A 448 13.68 1.69 -20.00
C TYR A 448 12.39 2.49 -20.21
N ALA A 449 11.79 2.94 -19.11
CA ALA A 449 10.52 3.63 -19.12
C ALA A 449 10.63 5.14 -19.47
N VAL A 450 11.82 5.64 -19.85
CA VAL A 450 12.01 6.96 -20.47
C VAL A 450 11.80 6.93 -21.99
N ASN A 451 11.91 5.75 -22.62
CA ASN A 451 11.74 5.58 -24.07
C ASN A 451 10.27 5.28 -24.47
N ASN A 452 9.41 4.96 -23.51
CA ASN A 452 7.98 4.70 -23.67
C ASN A 452 7.25 5.40 -22.51
N ILE A 453 6.17 6.14 -22.79
CA ILE A 453 5.33 6.97 -21.89
C ILE A 453 5.63 6.79 -20.39
N ILE A 454 6.15 7.84 -19.75
CA ILE A 454 6.35 7.84 -18.30
C ILE A 454 5.00 7.80 -17.59
N SER A 455 4.75 6.74 -16.82
CA SER A 455 3.52 6.54 -16.06
C SER A 455 3.67 6.90 -14.58
N LEU A 456 2.53 7.10 -13.91
CA LEU A 456 2.42 7.22 -12.45
C LEU A 456 3.13 6.06 -11.70
N ASP A 457 3.28 4.89 -12.34
CA ASP A 457 3.97 3.73 -11.77
C ASP A 457 5.44 3.99 -11.45
N GLN A 458 6.13 4.82 -12.25
CA GLN A 458 7.54 5.13 -11.95
C GLN A 458 7.66 5.97 -10.69
N ILE A 459 6.76 6.94 -10.51
CA ILE A 459 6.69 7.76 -9.32
C ILE A 459 6.35 6.89 -8.12
N ARG A 460 5.34 6.02 -8.26
CA ARG A 460 4.96 5.03 -7.25
C ARG A 460 6.14 4.15 -6.85
N CYS A 461 6.86 3.57 -7.81
CA CYS A 461 8.05 2.75 -7.58
C CYS A 461 9.13 3.52 -6.82
N MET A 462 9.50 4.73 -7.28
CA MET A 462 10.49 5.56 -6.61
C MET A 462 10.08 5.93 -5.18
N ILE A 463 8.80 6.20 -4.94
CA ILE A 463 8.29 6.53 -3.59
C ILE A 463 8.25 5.28 -2.71
N TYR A 464 7.83 4.12 -3.21
CA TYR A 464 7.91 2.85 -2.47
C TYR A 464 9.34 2.57 -2.02
N MET A 465 10.30 2.68 -2.94
CA MET A 465 11.71 2.46 -2.61
C MET A 465 12.24 3.50 -1.62
N THR A 466 11.88 4.77 -1.78
CA THR A 466 12.19 5.85 -0.83
C THR A 466 11.71 5.48 0.58
N GLU A 467 10.44 5.13 0.71
CA GLU A 467 9.83 4.80 2.00
C GLU A 467 10.46 3.56 2.65
N LEU A 468 10.78 2.54 1.86
CA LEU A 468 11.45 1.35 2.36
C LEU A 468 12.89 1.66 2.80
N PHE A 469 13.64 2.46 2.05
CA PHE A 469 14.96 2.91 2.47
C PHE A 469 14.93 3.72 3.76
N LEU A 470 13.95 4.61 3.92
CA LEU A 470 13.76 5.40 5.14
C LEU A 470 13.26 4.56 6.32
N SER A 471 12.75 3.35 6.07
CA SER A 471 12.32 2.39 7.10
C SER A 471 13.44 1.44 7.55
N LEU A 472 14.61 1.46 6.89
CA LEU A 472 15.76 0.67 7.31
C LEU A 472 16.39 1.23 8.59
N SER A 473 17.05 0.36 9.36
CA SER A 473 17.73 0.75 10.61
C SER A 473 18.94 1.66 10.37
N ASP A 474 19.73 1.41 9.32
CA ASP A 474 20.87 2.25 8.93
C ASP A 474 20.45 3.30 7.90
N THR A 475 19.87 4.39 8.40
CA THR A 475 19.45 5.55 7.61
C THR A 475 20.63 6.41 7.14
N TRP A 476 21.81 6.28 7.74
CA TRP A 476 23.00 6.99 7.27
C TRP A 476 23.39 6.56 5.86
N THR A 477 23.32 5.25 5.62
CA THR A 477 23.60 4.60 4.35
C THR A 477 22.41 4.65 3.38
N SER A 478 21.18 4.42 3.85
CA SER A 478 20.02 4.28 2.97
C SER A 478 19.38 5.60 2.56
N ALA A 479 19.31 6.60 3.44
CA ALA A 479 18.64 7.88 3.14
C ALA A 479 19.21 8.63 1.93
N PRO A 480 20.52 8.59 1.61
CA PRO A 480 21.04 9.12 0.35
C PRO A 480 20.36 8.58 -0.91
N PHE A 481 19.96 7.30 -0.94
CA PHE A 481 19.25 6.71 -2.07
C PHE A 481 17.79 7.17 -2.14
N ALA A 482 17.13 7.27 -0.98
CA ALA A 482 15.81 7.88 -0.87
C ALA A 482 15.80 9.33 -1.41
N ILE A 483 16.79 10.13 -0.99
CA ILE A 483 16.95 11.52 -1.46
C ILE A 483 17.21 11.55 -2.98
N LYS A 484 18.10 10.70 -3.50
CA LYS A 484 18.37 10.55 -4.94
C LYS A 484 17.08 10.33 -5.72
N TYR A 485 16.20 9.44 -5.27
CA TYR A 485 14.95 9.12 -5.99
C TYR A 485 13.94 10.27 -5.94
N LEU A 486 13.80 10.92 -4.79
CA LEU A 486 12.97 12.12 -4.65
C LEU A 486 13.48 13.28 -5.53
N GLU A 487 14.79 13.46 -5.63
CA GLU A 487 15.40 14.47 -6.51
C GLU A 487 15.16 14.15 -8.00
N VAL A 488 15.26 12.87 -8.41
CA VAL A 488 14.92 12.43 -9.77
C VAL A 488 13.45 12.74 -10.10
N ILE A 489 12.51 12.51 -9.16
CA ILE A 489 11.10 12.89 -9.34
C ILE A 489 10.96 14.39 -9.63
N LEU A 490 11.72 15.23 -8.92
CA LEU A 490 11.61 16.69 -9.06
C LEU A 490 12.29 17.26 -10.33
N GLN A 491 13.32 16.56 -10.84
CA GLN A 491 14.17 17.03 -11.94
C GLN A 491 13.75 16.51 -13.31
N LYS A 492 13.12 15.32 -13.40
CA LYS A 492 12.69 14.77 -14.69
C LYS A 492 11.58 15.62 -15.30
N GLU A 493 11.89 16.32 -16.40
CA GLU A 493 10.96 17.23 -17.10
C GLU A 493 9.70 16.55 -17.63
N ASN A 494 9.78 15.27 -17.97
CA ASN A 494 8.64 14.48 -18.46
C ASN A 494 7.66 14.08 -17.33
N LEU A 495 8.04 14.22 -16.05
CA LEU A 495 7.14 13.99 -14.91
C LEU A 495 6.35 15.28 -14.62
N LYS A 496 5.16 15.40 -15.21
CA LYS A 496 4.28 16.57 -15.07
C LYS A 496 3.51 16.58 -13.74
N LEU A 497 4.17 16.30 -12.62
CA LEU A 497 3.55 16.47 -11.30
C LEU A 497 3.18 17.94 -11.09
N GLY A 498 1.95 18.17 -10.63
CA GLY A 498 1.50 19.49 -10.23
C GLY A 498 2.25 20.04 -9.01
N PRO A 499 2.14 21.35 -8.76
CA PRO A 499 2.91 22.03 -7.72
C PRO A 499 2.69 21.48 -6.29
N VAL A 500 1.45 21.12 -5.91
CA VAL A 500 1.10 20.54 -4.61
C VAL A 500 1.78 19.17 -4.44
N CYS A 501 1.68 18.29 -5.44
CA CYS A 501 2.37 17.00 -5.41
C CYS A 501 3.90 17.18 -5.27
N ARG A 502 4.49 18.11 -6.03
CA ARG A 502 5.94 18.40 -5.94
C ARG A 502 6.32 18.93 -4.55
N ASN A 503 5.47 19.70 -3.89
CA ASN A 503 5.74 20.24 -2.57
C ASN A 503 5.78 19.15 -1.49
N LEU A 504 4.94 18.11 -1.60
CA LEU A 504 5.07 16.92 -0.75
C LEU A 504 6.44 16.25 -0.92
N ILE A 505 6.95 16.16 -2.16
CA ILE A 505 8.29 15.60 -2.42
C ILE A 505 9.39 16.46 -1.76
N TRP A 506 9.31 17.79 -1.85
CA TRP A 506 10.24 18.70 -1.16
C TRP A 506 10.23 18.50 0.36
N GLU A 507 9.04 18.39 0.94
CA GLU A 507 8.90 18.11 2.37
C GLU A 507 9.45 16.73 2.73
N ARG A 508 9.25 15.72 1.87
CA ARG A 508 9.78 14.37 2.09
C ARG A 508 11.31 14.31 1.99
N ILE A 509 11.94 15.11 1.13
CA ILE A 509 13.40 15.25 1.10
C ILE A 509 13.92 15.80 2.42
N SER A 510 13.26 16.82 2.97
CA SER A 510 13.59 17.35 4.30
C SER A 510 13.52 16.24 5.36
N PHE A 511 12.43 15.45 5.36
CA PHE A 511 12.27 14.32 6.26
C PHE A 511 13.38 13.25 6.08
N ALA A 512 13.80 12.96 4.85
CA ALA A 512 14.91 12.04 4.60
C ALA A 512 16.24 12.54 5.18
N TYR A 513 16.52 13.85 5.08
CA TYR A 513 17.68 14.44 5.76
C TYR A 513 17.57 14.37 7.28
N ARG A 514 16.37 14.55 7.84
CA ARG A 514 16.15 14.40 9.30
C ARG A 514 16.55 13.03 9.80
N LEU A 515 16.16 11.98 9.09
CA LEU A 515 16.45 10.61 9.47
C LEU A 515 17.93 10.24 9.31
N ARG A 516 18.71 11.02 8.56
CA ARG A 516 20.12 10.72 8.28
C ARG A 516 21.01 11.10 9.47
N ILE A 517 21.06 10.19 10.44
CA ILE A 517 21.83 10.26 11.67
C ILE A 517 22.94 9.21 11.61
N ASP A 518 24.17 9.60 11.89
CA ASP A 518 25.30 8.67 11.93
C ASP A 518 25.10 7.66 13.08
N PRO A 519 25.30 6.35 12.85
CA PRO A 519 25.11 5.33 13.88
C PRO A 519 25.91 5.58 15.16
N ARG A 520 27.03 6.31 15.09
CA ARG A 520 27.86 6.66 16.26
C ARG A 520 27.13 7.54 17.27
N ILE A 521 26.15 8.35 16.85
CA ILE A 521 25.38 9.20 17.78
C ILE A 521 24.55 8.35 18.75
N HIS A 522 24.07 7.19 18.31
CA HIS A 522 23.24 6.31 19.14
C HIS A 522 24.05 5.46 20.14
N ALA A 523 25.38 5.42 20.04
CA ALA A 523 26.24 4.68 20.96
C ALA A 523 26.51 5.44 22.28
N ASP A 524 26.29 6.75 22.30
CA ASP A 524 26.61 7.62 23.45
C ASP A 524 25.43 7.86 24.41
N ASP A 525 24.22 7.34 24.10
CA ASP A 525 23.04 7.46 24.99
C ASP A 525 22.91 6.31 26.01
N ASP A 526 23.79 5.28 25.95
CA ASP A 526 23.88 4.22 26.96
C ASP A 526 24.94 4.49 28.05
N SER A 527 25.72 5.58 27.94
CA SER A 527 26.54 6.09 29.02
C SER A 527 25.85 7.30 29.66
N THR A 528 24.90 6.99 30.55
CA THR A 528 24.64 7.87 31.69
C THR A 528 25.90 7.90 32.56
N SER A 529 26.89 8.71 32.18
CA SER A 529 27.77 9.31 33.17
C SER A 529 27.19 10.68 33.48
N ASP A 530 26.67 10.76 34.70
CA ASP A 530 26.36 11.97 35.42
C ASP A 530 27.41 13.07 35.20
N CYS A 531 26.94 14.29 35.42
CA CYS A 531 27.75 15.49 35.53
C CYS A 531 28.93 15.30 36.50
N ASP A 532 30.08 14.86 36.00
CA ASP A 532 31.33 15.07 36.72
C ASP A 532 31.84 16.47 36.38
N HIS A 533 31.62 17.35 37.36
CA HIS A 533 32.46 18.49 37.62
C HIS A 533 33.94 18.08 37.58
N ASP A 534 34.64 18.38 36.49
CA ASP A 534 36.09 18.50 36.51
C ASP A 534 36.45 19.73 37.37
N LEU A 535 36.44 19.53 38.68
CA LEU A 535 37.08 20.39 39.68
C LEU A 535 38.59 20.12 39.65
N GLU A 536 39.26 20.43 38.53
CA GLU A 536 40.74 20.47 38.49
C GLU A 536 41.26 21.22 37.26
N GLU A 537 40.79 22.46 37.04
CA GLU A 537 41.46 23.40 36.12
C GLU A 537 41.25 24.87 36.53
N GLU A 538 41.36 25.16 37.83
CA GLU A 538 41.52 26.54 38.32
C GLU A 538 42.95 27.04 38.08
N LEU A 539 43.29 27.46 36.85
CA LEU A 539 44.32 28.49 36.70
C LEU A 539 44.32 29.30 35.39
N TYR A 540 43.52 28.94 34.37
CA TYR A 540 43.37 29.79 33.17
C TYR A 540 41.95 29.71 32.57
N LEU A 541 41.03 30.48 33.14
CA LEU A 541 39.74 30.76 32.50
C LEU A 541 39.97 31.72 31.32
N ASN A 542 40.00 31.19 30.08
CA ASN A 542 39.96 32.03 28.89
C ASN A 542 38.51 32.52 28.68
N PRO A 543 38.20 33.82 28.89
CA PRO A 543 36.85 34.36 28.72
C PRO A 543 36.35 34.35 27.27
N HIS A 544 37.22 34.03 26.30
CA HIS A 544 36.88 33.84 24.89
C HIS A 544 36.84 32.37 24.46
N LYS A 545 36.95 31.41 25.41
CA LYS A 545 36.80 29.98 25.10
C LYS A 545 35.37 29.76 24.61
N LEU A 546 35.22 29.42 23.32
CA LEU A 546 33.93 29.07 22.74
C LEU A 546 33.40 27.82 23.47
N HIS A 547 32.39 28.00 24.31
CA HIS A 547 31.62 26.89 24.87
C HIS A 547 30.79 26.26 23.76
N CYS A 548 31.40 25.34 23.04
CA CYS A 548 30.75 24.62 21.97
C CYS A 548 30.17 23.31 22.55
N GLY A 549 28.85 23.28 22.75
CA GLY A 549 28.16 22.06 23.19
C GLY A 549 28.49 20.89 22.26
N LYS A 550 28.91 19.76 22.84
CA LYS A 550 29.25 18.48 22.19
C LYS A 550 29.73 18.63 20.74
N ILE A 551 30.92 19.22 20.51
CA ILE A 551 31.60 19.25 19.18
C ILE A 551 31.64 17.85 18.56
N GLN A 552 31.78 16.82 19.40
CA GLN A 552 31.78 15.41 19.02
C GLN A 552 30.55 14.96 18.23
N ASN A 553 29.42 15.68 18.28
CA ASN A 553 28.21 15.34 17.51
C ASN A 553 28.03 16.20 16.25
N GLN A 554 28.89 17.20 16.03
CA GLN A 554 28.81 18.10 14.88
C GLN A 554 29.24 17.38 13.60
N GLY A 555 28.35 17.40 12.59
CA GLY A 555 28.58 16.74 11.31
C GLY A 555 28.06 15.30 11.22
N PHE A 556 27.62 14.72 12.35
CA PHE A 556 27.02 13.39 12.41
C PHE A 556 25.49 13.40 12.24
N THR A 557 24.86 14.58 12.24
CA THR A 557 23.46 14.77 11.82
C THR A 557 23.37 15.58 10.53
N ARG A 558 22.16 15.67 9.99
CA ARG A 558 21.86 16.51 8.82
C ARG A 558 20.73 17.52 9.08
N TYR A 559 20.50 17.90 10.34
CA TYR A 559 19.44 18.84 10.75
C TYR A 559 19.52 20.22 10.08
N ARG A 560 20.71 20.74 9.80
CA ARG A 560 20.85 21.99 9.03
C ARG A 560 20.34 21.84 7.60
N LYS A 561 20.59 20.70 6.95
CA LYS A 561 20.06 20.42 5.61
C LYS A 561 18.55 20.22 5.66
N GLU A 562 18.05 19.45 6.63
CA GLU A 562 16.62 19.32 6.89
C GLU A 562 15.94 20.70 6.98
N ALA A 563 16.47 21.61 7.80
CA ALA A 563 15.92 22.95 8.01
C ALA A 563 15.90 23.79 6.73
N VAL A 564 16.96 23.74 5.91
CA VAL A 564 16.96 24.39 4.59
C VAL A 564 15.83 23.85 3.71
N PHE A 565 15.67 22.53 3.64
CA PHE A 565 14.61 21.93 2.82
C PHE A 565 13.21 22.20 3.41
N GLN A 566 13.03 22.28 4.73
CA GLN A 566 11.78 22.75 5.34
C GLN A 566 11.46 24.20 4.95
N LEU A 567 12.46 25.08 4.95
CA LEU A 567 12.29 26.48 4.55
C LEU A 567 11.89 26.61 3.07
N LEU A 568 12.50 25.80 2.21
CA LEU A 568 12.15 25.72 0.79
C LEU A 568 10.74 25.16 0.58
N ALA A 569 10.38 24.09 1.30
CA ALA A 569 9.04 23.53 1.27
C ALA A 569 8.00 24.55 1.75
N ALA A 570 8.27 25.26 2.85
CA ALA A 570 7.39 26.32 3.37
C ALA A 570 7.13 27.42 2.33
N LYS A 571 8.20 27.92 1.69
CA LYS A 571 8.08 28.90 0.60
C LYS A 571 7.14 28.39 -0.49
N LYS A 572 7.33 27.15 -0.93
CA LYS A 572 6.56 26.58 -2.03
C LYS A 572 5.10 26.31 -1.65
N TRP A 573 4.84 25.84 -0.43
CA TRP A 573 3.48 25.69 0.08
C TRP A 573 2.71 27.00 0.09
N LEU A 574 3.34 28.07 0.58
CA LEU A 574 2.74 29.41 0.60
C LEU A 574 2.49 29.96 -0.82
N GLN A 575 3.37 29.66 -1.78
CA GLN A 575 3.13 30.01 -3.20
C GLN A 575 1.92 29.30 -3.81
N CYS A 576 1.51 28.15 -3.26
CA CYS A 576 0.33 27.40 -3.66
C CYS A 576 -0.92 27.75 -2.84
N GLY A 577 -0.87 28.76 -1.97
CA GLY A 577 -1.97 29.12 -1.06
C GLY A 577 -2.19 28.14 0.10
N GLN A 578 -1.30 27.17 0.30
CA GLN A 578 -1.41 26.14 1.34
C GLN A 578 -0.78 26.64 2.64
N THR A 579 -1.46 27.55 3.33
CA THR A 579 -0.93 28.28 4.50
C THR A 579 -0.56 27.34 5.64
N ARG A 580 -1.44 26.37 5.96
CA ARG A 580 -1.22 25.41 7.07
C ARG A 580 0.04 24.56 6.87
N GLN A 581 0.26 24.04 5.67
CA GLN A 581 1.45 23.25 5.35
C GLN A 581 2.73 24.11 5.40
N GLY A 582 2.63 25.37 4.96
CA GLY A 582 3.69 26.37 5.08
C GLY A 582 4.10 26.61 6.53
N ALA A 583 3.12 26.92 7.39
CA ALA A 583 3.33 27.19 8.80
C ALA A 583 3.96 26.00 9.55
N TRP A 584 3.45 24.79 9.33
CA TRP A 584 4.02 23.58 9.96
C TRP A 584 5.47 23.33 9.53
N SER A 585 5.80 23.62 8.27
CA SER A 585 7.17 23.51 7.76
C SER A 585 8.11 24.55 8.41
N LEU A 586 7.65 25.79 8.58
CA LEU A 586 8.39 26.85 9.28
C LEU A 586 8.62 26.51 10.76
N LYS A 587 7.61 25.99 11.47
CA LYS A 587 7.71 25.61 12.89
C LYS A 587 8.86 24.64 13.14
N ARG A 588 9.10 23.70 12.21
CA ARG A 588 10.24 22.79 12.27
C ARG A 588 11.57 23.48 11.97
N CYS A 589 11.61 24.29 10.91
CA CYS A 589 12.79 25.06 10.51
C CYS A 589 13.30 25.94 11.67
N ASN A 590 12.37 26.57 12.40
CA ASN A 590 12.67 27.44 13.52
C ASN A 590 13.46 26.73 14.63
N ARG A 591 13.30 25.42 14.84
CA ARG A 591 14.08 24.67 15.85
C ARG A 591 15.60 24.73 15.63
N VAL A 592 16.05 24.93 14.40
CA VAL A 592 17.48 24.99 14.04
C VAL A 592 17.99 26.43 13.97
N TYR A 593 17.13 27.38 13.59
CA TYR A 593 17.53 28.76 13.32
C TYR A 593 17.10 29.78 14.37
N ARG A 594 16.22 29.41 15.33
CA ARG A 594 15.67 30.31 16.35
C ARG A 594 16.74 31.10 17.10
N ASP A 595 17.84 30.45 17.47
CA ASP A 595 18.87 31.07 18.30
C ASP A 595 20.00 31.72 17.47
N LEU A 596 19.83 31.82 16.14
CA LEU A 596 20.82 32.41 15.24
C LEU A 596 20.40 33.83 14.84
N PRO A 597 21.10 34.89 15.31
CA PRO A 597 20.72 36.27 15.03
C PRO A 597 20.62 36.61 13.54
N PHE A 598 21.55 36.06 12.73
CA PHE A 598 21.55 36.32 11.28
C PHE A 598 20.34 35.69 10.56
N ALA A 599 19.77 34.62 11.10
CA ALA A 599 18.64 33.92 10.47
C ALA A 599 17.30 34.62 10.77
N ASN A 600 17.23 35.33 11.90
CA ASN A 600 16.05 36.11 12.33
C ASN A 600 16.14 37.59 11.97
N ALA A 601 17.18 38.01 11.23
CA ALA A 601 17.30 39.38 10.76
C ALA A 601 16.14 39.74 9.82
N GLU A 602 15.74 41.01 9.84
CA GLU A 602 14.70 41.54 8.97
C GLU A 602 15.07 41.36 7.49
N GLY A 603 14.08 41.03 6.65
CA GLY A 603 14.27 40.81 5.21
C GLY A 603 14.86 39.44 4.84
N THR A 604 15.20 38.59 5.80
CA THR A 604 15.61 37.21 5.53
C THR A 604 14.47 36.40 4.90
N LEU A 605 14.78 35.23 4.32
CA LEU A 605 13.72 34.35 3.84
C LEU A 605 12.85 33.83 5.00
N LEU A 606 13.45 33.54 6.16
CA LEU A 606 12.71 33.04 7.32
C LEU A 606 11.72 34.08 7.85
N SER A 607 12.17 35.34 8.05
CA SER A 607 11.28 36.41 8.55
C SER A 607 10.13 36.66 7.58
N ARG A 608 10.41 36.81 6.28
CA ARG A 608 9.38 37.06 5.26
C ARG A 608 8.31 35.97 5.17
N LEU A 609 8.71 34.70 5.34
CA LEU A 609 7.74 33.59 5.31
C LEU A 609 6.94 33.51 6.61
N ALA A 610 7.54 33.87 7.75
CA ALA A 610 6.80 33.97 9.01
C ALA A 610 5.75 35.07 8.95
N ASP A 611 6.11 36.25 8.43
CA ASP A 611 5.19 37.38 8.22
C ASP A 611 4.05 36.96 7.28
N ALA A 612 4.36 36.30 6.15
CA ALA A 612 3.35 35.82 5.21
C ALA A 612 2.34 34.85 5.85
N VAL A 613 2.78 33.96 6.74
CA VAL A 613 1.87 33.06 7.47
C VAL A 613 0.94 33.86 8.38
N VAL A 614 1.47 34.83 9.12
CA VAL A 614 0.68 35.68 10.03
C VAL A 614 -0.33 36.50 9.26
N ASP A 615 0.07 37.09 8.14
CA ASP A 615 -0.81 37.89 7.28
C ASP A 615 -1.96 37.05 6.68
N SER A 616 -1.65 35.83 6.24
CA SER A 616 -2.67 34.88 5.76
C SER A 616 -3.64 34.46 6.87
N GLU A 617 -3.16 34.20 8.09
CA GLU A 617 -4.04 33.89 9.23
C GLU A 617 -4.96 35.05 9.60
N ASN A 618 -4.44 36.27 9.61
CA ASN A 618 -5.23 37.47 9.91
C ASN A 618 -6.31 37.70 8.84
N SER A 619 -5.98 37.43 7.57
CA SER A 619 -6.93 37.53 6.45
C SER A 619 -8.02 36.45 6.54
N GLN A 620 -7.68 35.24 6.97
CA GLN A 620 -8.65 34.15 7.17
C GLN A 620 -9.58 34.40 8.38
N ARG A 621 -9.13 35.10 9.42
CA ARG A 621 -9.97 35.45 10.59
C ARG A 621 -10.92 36.63 10.34
N ALA A 622 -10.64 37.46 9.34
CA ALA A 622 -11.42 38.65 9.00
C ALA A 622 -12.59 38.36 8.05
N ASN A 623 -12.56 37.21 7.37
CA ASN A 623 -13.65 36.66 6.55
C ASN A 623 -14.44 35.62 7.34
#